data_AF-A0A927AZI7-F1
#
_entry.id   AF-A0A927AZI7-F1
#
_cell.length_a   1.000
_cell.length_b   1.000
_cell.length_c   1.000
_cell.angle_alpha   90.00
_cell.angle_beta   90.00
_cell.angle_gamma   90.00
#
_symmetry.space_group_name_H-M   'P 1'
#
loop_
_entity.id
_entity.type
_entity.pdbx_description
1 polymer ?
#
loop_
_entity_poly.entity_id
_entity_poly.type
_entity_poly.pdbx_seq_one_letter_code
_entity_poly.pdbx_strand_id
1 'polypeptide(L)' 'MNRVISQGDRVLVTPTKKGFTRKPYKATVIDWMPSGKLKVQPDGESSQATQLVNSDDVKKLADKPTQQTQ' A
#
# COMPACT_ATOMS: atom_id res chain seq x y z
N MET A 1 3.46 -11.10 14.73
CA MET A 1 2.52 -10.17 14.08
C MET A 1 2.18 -10.74 12.71
N ASN A 2 0.94 -11.16 12.48
CA ASN A 2 0.51 -11.60 11.14
C ASN A 2 0.54 -10.41 10.18
N ARG A 3 1.55 -10.37 9.30
CA ARG A 3 1.68 -9.32 8.29
C ARG A 3 0.82 -9.72 7.09
N VAL A 4 -0.38 -9.14 7.01
CA VAL A 4 -1.34 -9.36 5.91
C VAL A 4 -0.84 -8.80 4.57
N ILE A 5 0.14 -7.88 4.63
CA ILE A 5 0.77 -7.23 3.49
C ILE A 5 2.24 -7.65 3.41
N SER A 6 2.65 -8.13 2.23
CA SER A 6 3.99 -8.63 1.91
C SER A 6 4.60 -7.87 0.74
N GLN A 7 5.93 -7.98 0.59
CA GLN A 7 6.62 -7.49 -0.61
C GLN A 7 6.01 -8.12 -1.87
N GLY A 8 5.82 -7.31 -2.91
CA GLY A 8 5.18 -7.69 -4.17
C GLY A 8 3.66 -7.55 -4.17
N ASP A 9 3.02 -7.36 -3.01
CA ASP A 9 1.57 -7.14 -2.97
C ASP A 9 1.21 -5.80 -3.62
N ARG A 10 0.12 -5.83 -4.40
CA ARG A 10 -0.57 -4.61 -4.81
C ARG A 10 -1.41 -4.06 -3.68
N VAL A 11 -1.33 -2.75 -3.50
CA VAL A 11 -2.02 -2.04 -2.42
C VAL A 11 -2.63 -0.73 -2.93
N LEU A 12 -3.67 -0.28 -2.24
CA LEU A 12 -4.24 1.04 -2.38
C LEU A 12 -3.76 1.89 -1.20
N VAL A 13 -3.05 2.97 -1.50
CA VAL A 13 -2.57 3.92 -0.50
C VAL A 13 -3.51 5.10 -0.45
N THR A 14 -3.95 5.46 0.75
CA THR A 14 -4.78 6.64 1.02
C THR A 14 -4.03 7.56 1.97
N PRO A 15 -3.06 8.36 1.49
CA PRO A 15 -2.18 9.08 2.40
C PRO A 15 -2.90 10.26 3.04
N THR A 16 -2.64 10.46 4.33
CA THR A 16 -3.11 11.61 5.08
C THR A 16 -1.96 12.60 5.27
N LYS A 17 -2.13 13.86 4.86
CA LYS A 17 -1.11 14.91 5.01
C LYS A 17 -1.69 16.09 5.78
N LYS A 18 -1.14 16.37 6.97
CA LYS A 18 -1.62 17.44 7.88
C LYS A 18 -3.12 17.32 8.21
N GLY A 19 -3.62 16.09 8.42
CA GLY A 19 -5.04 15.83 8.69
C GLY A 19 -5.95 15.80 7.46
N PHE A 20 -5.43 16.10 6.27
CA PHE A 20 -6.20 16.02 5.03
C PHE A 20 -5.91 14.73 4.27
N THR A 21 -6.96 13.93 4.06
CA THR A 21 -6.92 12.75 3.20
C THR A 21 -6.72 13.18 1.75
N ARG A 22 -5.68 12.65 1.09
CA ARG A 22 -5.41 12.89 -0.33
C ARG A 22 -6.10 11.83 -1.19
N LYS A 23 -6.08 12.05 -2.49
CA LYS A 23 -6.61 11.09 -3.46
C LYS A 23 -5.83 9.76 -3.33
N PRO A 24 -6.53 8.63 -3.20
CA PRO A 24 -5.87 7.34 -3.11
C PRO A 24 -5.22 6.96 -4.44
N TYR A 25 -4.12 6.21 -4.36
CA TYR A 25 -3.40 5.70 -5.53
C TYR A 25 -2.99 4.24 -5.33
N LYS A 26 -2.84 3.52 -6.44
CA LYS A 26 -2.38 2.13 -6.42
C LYS A 26 -0.86 2.11 -6.37
N ALA A 27 -0.31 1.16 -5.65
CA ALA A 27 1.13 0.97 -5.55
C ALA A 27 1.46 -0.51 -5.31
N THR A 28 2.70 -0.88 -5.56
CA THR A 28 3.26 -2.18 -5.23
C THR A 28 4.17 -2.06 -4.02
N VAL A 29 4.06 -2.97 -3.06
CA VAL A 29 4.92 -2.99 -1.88
C VAL A 29 6.30 -3.47 -2.28
N ILE A 30 7.31 -2.64 -2.00
CA ILE A 30 8.71 -2.96 -2.27
C ILE A 30 9.36 -3.55 -1.03
N ASP A 31 9.08 -2.98 0.15
CA ASP A 31 9.69 -3.47 1.39
C ASP A 31 8.97 -2.95 2.65
N TRP A 32 9.20 -3.63 3.77
CA TRP A 32 8.88 -3.16 5.12
C TRP A 32 10.09 -2.49 5.76
N MET A 33 9.93 -1.23 6.17
CA MET A 33 10.97 -0.54 6.89
C MET A 33 10.99 -0.98 8.37
N PRO A 34 12.16 -0.96 9.04
CA PRO A 34 12.27 -1.22 10.48
C PRO A 34 11.41 -0.28 11.34
N SER A 35 11.06 0.89 10.80
CA SER A 35 10.17 1.86 11.43
C SER A 35 8.69 1.47 11.44
N GLY A 36 8.32 0.33 10.84
CA GLY A 36 6.92 -0.10 10.68
C GLY A 36 6.20 0.55 9.49
N LYS A 37 6.89 1.36 8.70
CA LYS A 37 6.35 1.96 7.47
C LYS A 37 6.55 1.03 6.27
N LEU A 38 5.68 1.18 5.28
CA LEU A 38 5.77 0.49 4.00
C LEU A 38 6.49 1.36 2.98
N LYS A 39 7.49 0.77 2.31
CA LYS A 39 8.08 1.33 1.11
C LYS A 39 7.28 0.80 -0.08
N VAL A 40 6.67 1.71 -0.84
CA VAL A 40 5.80 1.37 -1.96
C VAL A 40 6.25 2.08 -3.23
N GLN A 41 6.04 1.44 -4.38
CA GLN A 41 6.23 2.02 -5.69
C GLN A 41 4.85 2.27 -6.32
N PRO A 42 4.45 3.52 -6.57
CA PRO A 42 3.18 3.82 -7.19
C PRO A 42 3.04 3.16 -8.58
N ASP A 43 1.85 2.66 -8.88
CA ASP A 43 1.49 2.12 -10.19
C ASP A 43 1.30 3.31 -11.14
N GLY A 44 2.39 3.74 -11.75
CA GLY A 44 2.46 4.86 -12.67
C GLY A 44 3.69 4.75 -13.56
N GLU A 45 4.18 5.87 -14.09
CA GLU A 45 5.42 5.90 -14.86
C GLU A 45 6.58 5.36 -14.00
N SER A 46 7.39 4.46 -14.55
CA SER A 46 8.49 3.76 -13.86
C SER A 46 9.51 4.70 -13.21
N SER A 47 9.49 5.98 -13.58
CA SER A 47 10.28 7.08 -13.01
C SER A 47 9.75 7.63 -11.68
N GLN A 48 8.58 7.20 -11.20
CA GLN A 48 8.06 7.65 -9.91
C GLN A 48 8.87 7.06 -8.76
N ALA A 49 9.49 7.94 -7.98
CA ALA A 49 10.27 7.56 -6.81
C ALA A 49 9.40 6.77 -5.80
N THR A 50 10.01 5.74 -5.19
CA THR A 50 9.36 4.98 -4.11
C THR A 50 8.97 5.89 -2.96
N GLN A 51 7.81 5.66 -2.37
CA GLN A 51 7.30 6.45 -1.25
C GLN A 51 7.25 5.63 0.04
N LEU A 52 7.40 6.32 1.17
CA LEU A 52 7.21 5.76 2.50
C LEU A 52 5.84 6.15 3.03
N VAL A 53 5.04 5.15 3.38
CA VAL A 53 3.65 5.32 3.79
C VAL A 53 3.39 4.53 5.08
N ASN A 54 2.43 4.98 5.89
CA ASN A 54 2.05 4.23 7.08
C ASN A 54 1.28 2.98 6.68
N SER A 55 1.45 1.88 7.40
CA SER A 55 0.67 0.66 7.16
C SER A 55 -0.84 0.88 7.30
N ASP A 56 -1.25 1.81 8.15
CA ASP A 56 -2.67 2.10 8.42
C ASP A 56 -3.34 2.84 7.26
N ASP A 57 -2.55 3.57 6.45
CA ASP A 57 -3.02 4.27 5.25
C ASP A 57 -3.08 3.33 4.02
N VAL A 58 -2.79 2.03 4.20
CA VAL A 58 -2.58 1.08 3.12
C VAL A 58 -3.58 -0.07 3.22
N LYS A 59 -4.26 -0.36 2.10
CA LYS A 59 -5.18 -1.49 1.96
C LYS A 59 -4.71 -2.43 0.87
N LYS A 60 -4.56 -3.73 1.19
CA LYS A 60 -4.22 -4.74 0.18
C LYS A 60 -5.30 -4.82 -0.89
N LEU A 61 -4.87 -4.71 -2.14
CA LEU A 61 -5.69 -4.98 -3.32
C LEU A 61 -5.48 -6.46 -3.64
N ALA A 62 -6.44 -7.31 -3.31
CA ALA A 62 -6.40 -8.69 -3.76
C ALA A 62 -6.53 -8.75 -5.29
N ASP A 63 -5.73 -9.58 -5.93
CA ASP A 63 -6.07 -10.12 -7.25
C ASP A 63 -7.37 -10.94 -7.05
N LYS A 64 -8.50 -10.39 -7.50
CA LYS A 64 -9.83 -10.97 -7.22
C LYS A 64 -10.04 -12.35 -7.89
N PRO A 65 -11.03 -13.17 -7.45
CA PRO A 65 -11.76 -13.16 -6.18
C PRO A 65 -11.77 -14.55 -5.47
N THR A 66 -11.91 -14.58 -4.14
CA THR A 66 -12.56 -15.72 -3.49
C THR A 66 -13.77 -15.23 -2.71
N GLN A 67 -14.87 -15.95 -2.92
CA GLN A 67 -16.22 -15.72 -2.42
C GLN A 67 -16.24 -15.39 -0.92
N GLN A 68 -16.96 -14.33 -0.56
CA GLN A 68 -17.74 -14.37 0.67
C GLN A 68 -19.03 -15.12 0.34
N THR A 69 -19.06 -16.42 0.67
CA THR A 69 -20.33 -17.14 0.84
C THR A 69 -20.51 -17.30 2.34
N GLN A 70 -21.51 -16.62 2.89
CA GLN A 70 -22.22 -16.98 4.11
C GLN A 70 -23.69 -16.63 3.90
#